data_AF-A0A941CTI6-F1
#
_entry.id   AF-A0A941CTI6-F1
#
_cell.length_a   1.000
_cell.length_b   1.000
_cell.length_c   1.000
_cell.angle_alpha   90.00
_cell.angle_beta   90.00
_cell.angle_gamma   90.00
#
_symmetry.space_group_name_H-M   'P 1'
#
loop_
_entity.id
_entity.type
_entity.pdbx_description
1 polymer ?
#
loop_
_entity_poly.entity_id
_entity_poly.type
_entity_poly.pdbx_seq_one_letter_code
_entity_poly.pdbx_strand_id
1 'polypeptide(L)'
;MVIHGNPTYWTPVFRQQNSNHQYPEVQPQAFQTSASQMARLIEEAGRLTTSIFDSESHARAIMGAAQKNDHKTVVSLLDQSLDFSVSSVTYTPTGLKVQLNAKEEMERGSLTLQYIWE
;
A
#
# COMPACT_ATOMS: atom_id res chain seq x y z
N MET A 1 53.64 48.25 -32.26
CA MET A 1 53.52 47.05 -31.41
C MET A 1 52.03 46.81 -31.20
N VAL A 2 51.45 45.92 -32.00
CA VAL A 2 49.99 45.73 -32.08
C VAL A 2 49.58 44.71 -31.03
N ILE A 3 48.84 45.16 -30.03
CA ILE A 3 48.18 44.32 -29.02
C ILE A 3 47.09 43.51 -29.71
N HIS A 4 47.28 42.19 -29.78
CA HIS A 4 46.31 41.25 -30.31
C HIS A 4 45.27 40.94 -29.22
N GLY A 5 44.11 41.59 -29.29
CA GLY A 5 42.94 41.22 -28.48
C GLY A 5 42.31 39.96 -29.06
N ASN A 6 42.38 38.85 -28.33
CA ASN A 6 41.79 37.58 -28.74
C ASN A 6 40.29 37.58 -28.39
N PRO A 7 39.36 37.48 -29.36
CA PRO A 7 37.93 37.46 -29.06
C PRO A 7 37.56 36.10 -28.44
N THR A 8 37.22 36.11 -27.15
CA THR A 8 36.70 34.94 -26.44
C THR A 8 35.26 34.68 -26.86
N TYR A 9 35.07 33.76 -27.81
CA TYR A 9 33.75 33.24 -28.14
C TYR A 9 33.26 32.37 -26.98
N TRP A 10 32.19 32.82 -26.32
CA TRP A 10 31.44 32.01 -25.35
C TRP A 10 30.62 30.97 -26.13
N THR A 11 31.10 29.73 -26.18
CA THR A 11 30.29 28.59 -26.64
C THR A 11 29.52 28.01 -25.45
N PRO A 12 28.18 28.02 -25.45
CA PRO A 12 27.42 27.34 -24.42
C PRO A 12 27.69 25.83 -24.53
N VAL A 13 28.25 25.25 -23.47
CA VAL A 13 28.38 23.80 -23.33
C VAL A 13 26.97 23.27 -23.07
N PHE A 14 26.32 22.75 -24.11
CA PHE A 14 25.14 21.91 -23.93
C PHE A 14 25.59 20.66 -23.20
N ARG A 15 25.38 20.59 -21.88
CA ARG A 15 25.41 19.32 -21.16
C ARG A 15 24.32 18.46 -21.79
N GLN A 16 24.71 17.54 -22.64
CA GLN A 16 23.89 16.38 -22.93
C GLN A 16 23.75 15.66 -21.59
N GLN A 17 22.61 15.90 -20.91
CA GLN A 17 22.18 14.98 -19.87
C GLN A 17 21.97 13.66 -20.59
N ASN A 18 22.97 12.78 -20.51
CA ASN A 18 22.79 11.36 -20.79
C ASN A 18 21.74 10.86 -19.80
N SER A 19 20.48 10.97 -20.19
CA SER A 19 19.37 10.28 -19.58
C SER A 19 19.49 8.82 -19.98
N ASN A 20 20.56 8.16 -19.51
CA ASN A 20 20.75 6.73 -19.61
C ASN A 20 19.82 6.06 -18.59
N HIS A 21 18.53 6.33 -18.70
CA HIS A 21 17.48 5.62 -17.97
C HIS A 21 17.39 4.23 -18.61
N GLN A 22 18.36 3.38 -18.29
CA GLN A 22 18.24 1.95 -18.53
C GLN A 22 17.08 1.47 -17.67
N TYR A 23 16.05 0.92 -18.32
CA TYR A 23 14.96 0.27 -17.62
C TYR A 23 15.54 -0.84 -16.73
N PRO A 24 15.00 -1.04 -15.52
CA PRO A 24 15.45 -2.14 -14.66
C PRO A 24 15.24 -3.47 -15.37
N GLU A 25 16.10 -4.43 -15.09
CA GLU A 25 15.93 -5.80 -15.59
C GLU A 25 14.59 -6.37 -15.11
N VAL A 26 13.89 -7.07 -16.01
CA VAL A 26 12.64 -7.75 -15.68
C VAL A 26 12.97 -8.88 -14.70
N GLN A 27 12.26 -8.92 -13.56
CA GLN A 27 12.42 -9.94 -12.53
C GLN A 27 11.13 -10.78 -12.37
N PRO A 28 10.89 -11.79 -13.22
CA PRO A 28 9.66 -12.60 -13.16
C PRO A 28 9.44 -13.28 -11.81
N GLN A 29 10.52 -13.75 -11.17
CA GLN A 29 10.45 -14.40 -9.86
C GLN A 29 9.93 -13.43 -8.80
N ALA A 30 10.36 -12.15 -8.86
CA ALA A 30 9.88 -11.15 -7.92
C ALA A 30 8.37 -10.90 -8.05
N PHE A 31 7.88 -10.89 -9.29
CA PHE A 31 6.45 -10.75 -9.60
C PHE A 31 5.63 -11.99 -9.25
N GLN A 32 6.19 -13.20 -9.41
CA GLN A 32 5.53 -14.43 -8.97
C GLN A 32 5.44 -14.52 -7.44
N THR A 33 6.50 -14.11 -6.72
CA THR A 33 6.48 -14.01 -5.26
C THR A 33 5.41 -13.02 -4.78
N SER A 34 5.29 -11.85 -5.40
CA SER A 34 4.24 -10.89 -5.05
C SER A 34 2.83 -11.46 -5.30
N ALA A 35 2.63 -12.16 -6.42
CA ALA A 35 1.36 -12.81 -6.72
C ALA A 35 1.01 -13.90 -5.70
N SER A 36 1.99 -14.69 -5.25
CA SER A 36 1.77 -15.70 -4.21
C SER A 36 1.40 -15.07 -2.85
N GLN A 37 2.01 -13.94 -2.50
CA GLN A 37 1.66 -13.21 -1.28
C GLN A 37 0.25 -12.61 -1.39
N MET A 38 -0.11 -12.07 -2.55
CA MET A 38 -1.45 -11.55 -2.82
C MET A 38 -2.52 -12.63 -2.71
N ALA A 39 -2.27 -13.85 -3.21
CA ALA A 39 -3.20 -14.96 -3.08
C ALA A 39 -3.56 -15.26 -1.61
N ARG A 40 -2.57 -15.22 -0.71
CA ARG A 40 -2.80 -15.37 0.74
C ARG A 40 -3.60 -14.20 1.32
N LEU A 41 -3.26 -12.96 0.93
CA LEU A 41 -4.02 -11.77 1.36
C LEU A 41 -5.49 -11.84 0.93
N ILE A 42 -5.78 -12.35 -0.27
CA ILE A 42 -7.15 -12.54 -0.76
C ILE A 42 -7.89 -13.60 0.06
N GLU A 43 -7.27 -14.72 0.40
CA GLU A 43 -7.88 -15.75 1.25
C GLU A 43 -8.30 -15.19 2.61
N GLU A 44 -7.39 -14.45 3.24
CA GLU A 44 -7.60 -13.86 4.57
C GLU A 44 -8.62 -12.73 4.54
N ALA A 45 -8.59 -11.89 3.50
CA ALA A 45 -9.64 -10.91 3.24
C ALA A 45 -11.01 -11.57 3.05
N GLY A 46 -11.04 -12.74 2.40
CA GLY A 46 -12.24 -13.58 2.30
C GLY A 46 -12.74 -13.99 3.68
N ARG A 47 -11.87 -14.52 4.54
CA ARG A 47 -12.22 -14.91 5.92
C ARG A 47 -12.76 -13.75 6.76
N LEU A 48 -12.10 -12.58 6.70
CA LEU A 48 -12.57 -11.36 7.35
C LEU A 48 -13.94 -10.90 6.82
N THR A 49 -14.12 -10.94 5.49
CA THR A 49 -15.41 -10.58 4.88
C THR A 49 -16.51 -11.53 5.33
N THR A 50 -16.22 -12.83 5.37
CA THR A 50 -17.15 -13.85 5.85
C THR A 50 -17.48 -13.67 7.33
N SER A 51 -16.51 -13.35 8.20
CA SER A 51 -16.80 -13.11 9.63
C SER A 51 -17.70 -11.91 9.85
N ILE A 52 -17.54 -10.85 9.05
CA ILE A 52 -18.44 -9.69 9.05
C ILE A 52 -19.83 -10.04 8.49
N PHE A 53 -19.89 -10.81 7.40
CA PHE A 53 -21.14 -11.18 6.72
C PHE A 53 -22.00 -12.17 7.51
N ASP A 54 -21.38 -13.22 8.07
CA ASP A 54 -22.09 -14.30 8.76
C ASP A 54 -22.46 -13.95 10.21
N SER A 55 -21.81 -12.94 10.82
CA SER A 55 -22.00 -12.58 12.22
C SER A 55 -22.41 -11.12 12.40
N GLU A 56 -23.72 -10.91 12.56
CA GLU A 56 -24.28 -9.58 12.85
C GLU A 56 -23.68 -8.98 14.14
N SER A 57 -23.39 -9.79 15.15
CA SER A 57 -22.79 -9.33 16.40
C SER A 57 -21.36 -8.82 16.19
N HIS A 58 -20.60 -9.46 15.31
CA HIS A 58 -19.24 -9.02 14.94
C HIS A 58 -19.28 -7.73 14.13
N ALA A 59 -20.16 -7.64 13.13
CA ALA A 59 -20.38 -6.42 12.35
C ALA A 59 -20.77 -5.23 13.26
N ARG A 60 -21.74 -5.43 14.16
CA ARG A 60 -22.17 -4.41 15.13
C ARG A 60 -21.05 -3.99 16.08
N ALA A 61 -20.20 -4.91 16.53
CA ALA A 61 -19.07 -4.58 17.38
C ALA A 61 -18.05 -3.70 16.66
N ILE A 62 -17.71 -4.03 15.41
CA ILE A 62 -16.80 -3.23 14.58
C ILE A 62 -17.38 -1.84 14.34
N MET A 63 -18.65 -1.75 13.89
CA MET A 63 -19.33 -0.48 13.66
C MET A 63 -19.39 0.38 14.92
N GLY A 64 -19.75 -0.22 16.06
CA GLY A 64 -19.86 0.47 17.34
C GLY A 64 -18.53 0.99 17.86
N ALA A 65 -17.44 0.23 17.68
CA ALA A 65 -16.09 0.67 18.04
C ALA A 65 -15.62 1.80 17.10
N ALA A 66 -15.87 1.68 15.80
CA ALA A 66 -15.52 2.69 14.80
C ALA A 66 -16.25 4.03 15.05
N GLN A 67 -17.56 3.99 15.34
CA GLN A 67 -18.35 5.18 15.66
C GLN A 67 -17.87 5.90 16.93
N LYS A 68 -17.31 5.17 17.89
CA LYS A 68 -16.71 5.72 19.12
C LYS A 68 -15.25 6.16 18.93
N ASN A 69 -14.70 6.03 17.72
CA ASN A 69 -13.29 6.26 17.42
C ASN A 69 -12.34 5.39 18.29
N ASP A 70 -12.77 4.19 18.67
CA ASP A 70 -11.97 3.25 19.47
C ASP A 70 -11.09 2.39 18.56
N HIS A 71 -9.98 2.98 18.10
CA HIS A 71 -9.05 2.34 17.17
C HIS A 71 -8.55 0.97 17.65
N LYS A 72 -8.22 0.87 18.94
CA LYS A 72 -7.64 -0.35 19.52
C LYS A 72 -8.64 -1.49 19.47
N THR A 73 -9.90 -1.22 19.80
CA THR A 73 -10.95 -2.23 19.73
C THR A 73 -11.26 -2.60 18.28
N VAL A 74 -11.29 -1.64 17.35
CA VAL A 74 -11.46 -1.94 15.91
C VAL A 74 -10.37 -2.87 15.41
N VAL A 75 -9.09 -2.54 15.64
CA VAL A 75 -7.96 -3.38 15.22
C VAL A 75 -8.05 -4.77 15.86
N SER A 76 -8.35 -4.85 17.16
CA SER A 76 -8.49 -6.15 17.84
C SER A 76 -9.62 -7.02 17.28
N LEU A 77 -10.75 -6.42 16.89
CA LEU A 77 -11.87 -7.14 16.28
C LEU A 77 -11.57 -7.61 14.86
N LEU A 78 -10.70 -6.90 14.13
CA LEU A 78 -10.25 -7.28 12.79
C LEU A 78 -9.17 -8.37 12.85
N ASP A 79 -8.19 -8.22 13.76
CA ASP A 79 -7.08 -9.16 13.95
C ASP A 79 -7.56 -10.54 14.42
N GLN A 80 -8.68 -10.63 15.14
CA GLN A 80 -9.27 -11.92 15.54
C GLN A 80 -9.63 -12.81 14.33
N SER A 81 -9.76 -12.23 13.14
CA SER A 81 -10.09 -12.95 11.89
C SER A 81 -8.88 -13.15 10.96
N LEU A 82 -7.68 -12.72 11.35
CA LEU A 82 -6.52 -12.64 10.45
C LEU A 82 -5.25 -13.24 11.06
N ASP A 83 -4.52 -14.03 10.28
CA ASP A 83 -3.16 -14.48 10.60
C ASP A 83 -2.09 -13.45 10.12
N PHE A 84 -2.50 -12.36 9.47
CA PHE A 84 -1.66 -11.28 8.94
C PHE A 84 -1.70 -10.00 9.79
N SER A 85 -0.72 -9.12 9.58
CA SER A 85 -0.70 -7.82 10.25
C SER A 85 -1.58 -6.84 9.50
N VAL A 86 -2.59 -6.30 10.18
CA VAL A 86 -3.31 -5.12 9.70
C VAL A 86 -2.33 -3.95 9.69
N SER A 87 -2.04 -3.41 8.50
CA SER A 87 -1.05 -2.34 8.35
C SER A 87 -1.65 -0.98 8.64
N SER A 88 -2.91 -0.78 8.28
CA SER A 88 -3.64 0.45 8.59
C SER A 88 -5.14 0.21 8.61
N VAL A 89 -5.84 0.94 9.47
CA VAL A 89 -7.30 0.98 9.52
C VAL A 89 -7.73 2.44 9.58
N THR A 90 -8.64 2.81 8.69
CA THR A 90 -9.29 4.11 8.71
C THR A 90 -10.79 3.89 8.73
N TYR A 91 -11.52 4.65 9.53
CA TYR A 91 -12.97 4.54 9.60
C TYR A 91 -13.59 5.92 9.64
N THR A 92 -14.83 5.97 9.15
CA THR A 92 -15.72 7.12 9.16
C THR A 92 -17.02 6.70 9.84
N PRO A 93 -17.94 7.62 10.15
CA PRO A 93 -19.24 7.24 10.68
C PRO A 93 -20.02 6.25 9.80
N THR A 94 -19.71 6.18 8.50
CA THR A 94 -20.45 5.40 7.49
C THR A 94 -19.67 4.21 6.91
N GLY A 95 -18.40 4.00 7.30
CA GLY A 95 -17.63 2.90 6.71
C GLY A 95 -16.24 2.70 7.29
N LEU A 96 -15.63 1.58 6.90
CA LEU A 96 -14.31 1.10 7.29
C LEU A 96 -13.47 0.84 6.05
N LYS A 97 -12.21 1.27 6.10
CA LYS A 97 -11.17 0.92 5.15
C LYS A 97 -10.04 0.20 5.89
N VAL A 98 -9.73 -1.00 5.45
CA VAL A 98 -8.67 -1.84 6.03
C VAL A 98 -7.61 -2.07 4.98
N GLN A 99 -6.35 -1.85 5.33
CA GLN A 99 -5.22 -2.24 4.51
C GLN A 99 -4.50 -3.42 5.17
N LEU A 100 -4.29 -4.46 4.38
CA LEU A 100 -3.52 -5.64 4.75
C LEU A 100 -2.22 -5.64 3.96
N ASN A 101 -1.11 -5.88 4.66
CA ASN A 101 0.20 -6.05 4.04
C ASN A 101 0.72 -7.47 4.30
N ALA A 102 1.50 -8.00 3.36
CA ALA A 102 2.24 -9.24 3.62
C ALA A 102 3.27 -9.02 4.75
N LYS A 103 3.32 -9.93 5.73
CA LYS A 103 4.15 -9.82 6.95
C LYS A 103 5.68 -9.92 6.72
N GLU A 104 6.15 -10.30 5.53
CA GLU A 104 7.57 -10.55 5.26
C GLU A 104 8.30 -9.27 4.82
N GLU A 105 9.50 -9.03 5.38
CA GLU A 105 10.35 -7.81 5.32
C GLU A 105 10.65 -7.24 3.93
N MET A 106 10.30 -7.94 2.86
CA MET A 106 10.25 -7.38 1.50
C MET A 106 8.79 -7.18 1.11
N GLU A 107 8.18 -6.08 1.54
CA GLU A 107 6.83 -5.67 1.17
C GLU A 107 6.62 -5.77 -0.35
N ARG A 108 5.90 -6.80 -0.80
CA ARG A 108 5.63 -6.99 -2.24
C ARG A 108 4.14 -7.10 -2.57
N GLY A 109 3.24 -6.87 -1.63
CA GLY A 109 1.80 -6.80 -1.91
C GLY A 109 1.00 -6.15 -0.79
N SER A 110 0.02 -5.33 -1.18
CA SER A 110 -0.98 -4.75 -0.27
C SER A 110 -2.38 -4.93 -0.83
N LEU A 111 -3.33 -5.24 0.05
CA LEU A 111 -4.75 -5.39 -0.29
C LEU A 111 -5.54 -4.38 0.54
N THR A 112 -6.41 -3.63 -0.14
CA THR A 112 -7.28 -2.65 0.50
C THR A 112 -8.73 -3.10 0.40
N LEU A 113 -9.38 -3.24 1.55
CA LEU A 113 -10.79 -3.58 1.69
C LEU A 113 -11.57 -2.35 2.13
N GLN A 114 -12.78 -2.20 1.60
CA GLN A 114 -13.69 -1.13 1.99
C GLN A 114 -15.08 -1.70 2.27
N TYR A 115 -15.61 -1.39 3.45
CA TYR A 115 -16.94 -1.77 3.90
C TYR A 115 -17.73 -0.49 4.22
N ILE A 116 -19.03 -0.48 3.89
CA ILE A 116 -19.93 0.68 4.01
C ILE A 116 -21.21 0.23 4.72
N TRP A 117 -21.80 1.07 5.57
CA TRP A 117 -22.96 0.73 6.40
C TRP A 117 -23.96 1.88 6.61
N GLU A 118 -24.19 2.70 5.58
CA GLU A 118 -25.14 3.84 5.62
C GLU A 118 -26.51 3.53 6.26
#